data_AF-A0A2E2IZG1-F1
#
_entry.id   AF-A0A2E2IZG1-F1
#
_cell.length_a   1.000
_cell.length_b   1.000
_cell.length_c   1.000
_cell.angle_alpha   90.00
_cell.angle_beta   90.00
_cell.angle_gamma   90.00
#
_symmetry.space_group_name_H-M   'P 1'
#
loop_
_entity.id
_entity.type
_entity.pdbx_description
1 polymer ?
#
loop_
_entity_poly.entity_id
_entity_poly.type
_entity_poly.pdbx_seq_one_letter_code
_entity_poly.pdbx_strand_id
1 'polypeptide(L)'
;MKKQLLMLLFLPLMALAQERTVTEIELVPNETVSVEGNLSEGEKMEDLSWAWQSNNACFPATQYHKFTGNHVLYTGIIPTHSELEITVIPKDENANFSVYAYQVGVNNSDLPPKLYSCVRCEVDHKWDRNWKGKTQDHTRTVKHILALGRSYRFVIGVVGAEELEEGDFTLQIHTKS
;
A
#
# COMPACT_ATOMS: atom_id res chain seq x y z
N MET A 1 -54.88 -15.08 33.56
CA MET A 1 -54.60 -14.87 32.11
C MET A 1 -53.77 -13.59 31.99
N LYS A 2 -52.44 -13.66 32.20
CA LYS A 2 -51.39 -13.61 31.17
C LYS A 2 -51.69 -12.66 30.01
N LYS A 3 -50.93 -11.56 29.92
CA LYS A 3 -50.02 -11.22 28.81
C LYS A 3 -49.25 -9.95 29.15
N GLN A 4 -48.04 -10.11 29.70
CA GLN A 4 -47.05 -9.03 29.71
C GLN A 4 -46.42 -8.99 28.32
N LEU A 5 -46.57 -7.84 27.65
CA LEU A 5 -46.00 -7.55 26.35
C LEU A 5 -44.53 -7.14 26.57
N LEU A 6 -43.61 -8.07 26.37
CA LEU A 6 -42.17 -7.81 26.42
C LEU A 6 -41.76 -7.13 25.10
N MET A 7 -41.61 -5.81 25.13
CA MET A 7 -41.12 -5.03 24.00
C MET A 7 -39.60 -5.17 23.94
N LEU A 8 -39.08 -6.03 23.05
CA LEU A 8 -37.64 -6.11 22.78
C LEU A 8 -37.19 -4.82 22.06
N LEU A 9 -36.42 -3.98 22.76
CA LEU A 9 -35.66 -2.89 22.16
C LEU A 9 -34.52 -3.51 21.34
N PHE A 10 -34.67 -3.52 20.01
CA PHE A 10 -33.56 -3.80 19.09
C PHE A 10 -32.67 -2.56 19.06
N LEU A 11 -31.55 -2.57 19.80
CA LEU A 11 -30.49 -1.58 19.61
C LEU A 11 -29.79 -1.88 18.28
N PRO A 12 -29.75 -0.95 17.32
CA PRO A 12 -28.93 -1.12 16.13
C PRO A 12 -27.46 -1.11 16.56
N LEU A 13 -26.77 -2.22 16.32
CA LEU A 13 -25.33 -2.31 16.47
C LEU A 13 -24.71 -1.42 15.38
N MET A 14 -24.38 -0.18 15.73
CA MET A 14 -23.60 0.68 14.85
C MET A 14 -22.20 0.07 14.72
N ALA A 15 -21.92 -0.54 13.56
CA ALA A 15 -20.56 -0.86 13.18
C ALA A 15 -19.79 0.47 13.10
N LEU A 16 -18.86 0.69 14.01
CA LEU A 16 -17.88 1.76 13.88
C LEU A 16 -17.06 1.44 12.63
N ALA A 17 -17.17 2.28 11.61
CA ALA A 17 -16.25 2.22 10.48
C ALA A 17 -14.85 2.50 11.02
N GLN A 18 -13.99 1.48 11.04
CA GLN A 18 -12.59 1.63 11.36
C GLN A 18 -11.96 2.49 10.26
N GLU A 19 -11.44 3.67 10.60
CA GLU A 19 -10.67 4.46 9.64
C GLU A 19 -9.37 3.70 9.32
N ARG A 20 -8.99 3.66 8.04
CA ARG A 20 -7.70 3.12 7.59
C ARG A 20 -6.57 3.86 8.31
N THR A 21 -5.80 3.15 9.12
CA THR A 21 -4.57 3.70 9.70
C THR A 21 -3.54 3.88 8.59
N VAL A 22 -2.96 5.08 8.49
CA VAL A 22 -1.83 5.37 7.60
C VAL A 22 -0.67 5.82 8.45
N THR A 23 0.46 5.14 8.34
CA THR A 23 1.66 5.45 9.12
C THR A 23 2.50 6.50 8.39
N GLU A 24 2.80 7.60 9.07
CA GLU A 24 3.67 8.63 8.52
C GLU A 24 5.15 8.27 8.70
N ILE A 25 5.94 8.50 7.65
CA ILE A 25 7.37 8.24 7.58
C ILE A 25 8.10 9.57 7.36
N GLU A 26 8.99 9.88 8.29
CA GLU A 26 9.97 10.94 8.12
C GLU A 26 11.18 10.40 7.36
N LEU A 27 11.50 11.00 6.21
CA LEU A 27 12.66 10.62 5.41
C LEU A 27 13.92 11.28 5.93
N VAL A 28 15.02 10.54 5.94
CA VAL A 28 16.35 11.07 6.23
C VAL A 28 17.17 11.13 4.93
N PRO A 29 17.71 12.31 4.56
CA PRO A 29 18.47 12.45 3.31
C PRO A 29 19.67 11.50 3.24
N ASN A 30 19.82 10.81 2.11
CA ASN A 30 20.91 9.85 1.83
C ASN A 30 20.99 8.64 2.77
N GLU A 31 19.92 8.37 3.52
CA GLU A 31 19.82 7.26 4.46
C GLU A 31 18.64 6.34 4.12
N THR A 32 18.64 5.18 4.79
CA THR A 32 17.55 4.21 4.71
C THR A 32 16.79 4.19 6.02
N VAL A 33 15.52 4.55 5.97
CA VAL A 33 14.59 4.39 7.09
C VAL A 33 13.98 3.00 7.02
N SER A 34 13.98 2.26 8.14
CA SER A 34 13.41 0.92 8.23
C SER A 34 12.25 0.90 9.22
N VAL A 35 11.13 0.29 8.82
CA VAL A 35 9.93 0.14 9.64
C VAL A 35 9.48 -1.31 9.62
N GLU A 36 9.20 -1.86 10.80
CA GLU A 36 8.60 -3.17 10.95
C GLU A 36 7.08 -3.06 10.83
N GLY A 37 6.43 -4.05 10.22
CA GLY A 37 4.97 -4.08 10.11
C GLY A 37 4.44 -5.50 9.91
N ASN A 38 3.11 -5.62 9.98
CA ASN A 38 2.40 -6.86 9.70
C ASN A 38 1.17 -6.58 8.83
N LEU A 39 0.88 -7.44 7.84
CA LEU A 39 -0.29 -7.26 6.96
C LEU A 39 -1.63 -7.23 7.70
N SER A 40 -1.72 -7.83 8.91
CA SER A 40 -2.93 -7.79 9.74
C SER A 40 -3.27 -6.40 10.29
N GLU A 41 -2.34 -5.44 10.23
CA GLU A 41 -2.58 -4.03 10.56
C GLU A 41 -3.27 -3.26 9.42
N GLY A 42 -3.30 -3.87 8.22
CA GLY A 42 -3.95 -3.33 7.05
C GLY A 42 -5.37 -3.85 6.87
N GLU A 43 -5.95 -3.55 5.71
CA GLU A 43 -7.26 -4.05 5.34
C GLU A 43 -7.35 -4.37 3.85
N LYS A 44 -8.23 -5.31 3.51
CA LYS A 44 -8.57 -5.58 2.11
C LYS A 44 -9.22 -4.38 1.46
N MET A 45 -9.02 -4.29 0.16
CA MET A 45 -9.66 -3.27 -0.67
C MET A 45 -10.52 -3.98 -1.70
N GLU A 46 -11.84 -3.94 -1.49
CA GLU A 46 -12.83 -4.60 -2.35
C GLU A 46 -12.79 -4.10 -3.80
N ASP A 47 -12.42 -2.82 -4.00
CA ASP A 47 -12.30 -2.21 -5.32
C ASP A 47 -10.85 -1.78 -5.59
N LEU A 48 -10.14 -2.52 -6.42
CA LEU A 48 -8.80 -2.12 -6.88
C LEU A 48 -8.83 -1.31 -8.19
N SER A 49 -10.02 -0.95 -8.71
CA SER A 49 -10.13 -0.33 -10.03
C SER A 49 -9.42 1.00 -10.16
N TRP A 50 -9.24 1.71 -9.05
CA TRP A 50 -8.39 2.89 -8.97
C TRP A 50 -7.03 2.68 -9.65
N ALA A 51 -6.45 1.48 -9.55
CA ALA A 51 -5.09 1.21 -10.01
C ALA A 51 -4.95 1.16 -11.54
N TRP A 52 -5.95 0.69 -12.28
CA TRP A 52 -5.88 0.58 -13.75
C TRP A 52 -6.70 1.62 -14.51
N GLN A 53 -7.41 2.51 -13.79
CA GLN A 53 -8.02 3.67 -14.43
C GLN A 53 -6.92 4.58 -15.03
N SER A 54 -7.20 5.18 -16.20
CA SER A 54 -6.19 5.89 -17.01
C SER A 54 -5.56 7.11 -16.34
N ASN A 55 -6.22 7.67 -15.33
CA ASN A 55 -5.77 8.76 -14.46
C ASN A 55 -4.73 8.34 -13.40
N ASN A 56 -4.59 7.05 -13.12
CA ASN A 56 -3.59 6.50 -12.19
C ASN A 56 -2.60 5.56 -12.89
N ALA A 57 -3.12 4.62 -13.70
CA ALA A 57 -2.35 3.66 -14.50
C ALA A 57 -1.19 2.99 -13.73
N CYS A 58 -1.43 2.60 -12.49
CA CYS A 58 -0.43 2.04 -11.59
C CYS A 58 -0.07 0.59 -11.91
N PHE A 59 -1.07 -0.28 -12.04
CA PHE A 59 -0.88 -1.66 -12.47
C PHE A 59 -2.09 -2.10 -13.31
N PRO A 60 -1.89 -2.98 -14.31
CA PRO A 60 -2.99 -3.40 -15.18
C PRO A 60 -3.94 -4.36 -14.45
N ALA A 61 -5.21 -4.35 -14.84
CA ALA A 61 -6.24 -5.23 -14.27
C ALA A 61 -5.89 -6.72 -14.34
N THR A 62 -5.07 -7.14 -15.32
CA THR A 62 -4.60 -8.53 -15.46
C THR A 62 -3.71 -8.99 -14.31
N GLN A 63 -3.18 -8.06 -13.50
CA GLN A 63 -2.32 -8.32 -12.35
C GLN A 63 -3.07 -8.16 -11.01
N TYR A 64 -4.41 -7.98 -11.05
CA TYR A 64 -5.27 -7.73 -9.89
C TYR A 64 -5.00 -8.67 -8.71
N HIS A 65 -4.94 -9.99 -8.97
CA HIS A 65 -4.76 -11.03 -7.95
C HIS A 65 -3.49 -10.86 -7.09
N LYS A 66 -2.51 -10.07 -7.55
CA LYS A 66 -1.27 -9.80 -6.79
C LYS A 66 -1.43 -8.73 -5.72
N PHE A 67 -2.59 -8.12 -5.61
CA PHE A 67 -2.85 -6.99 -4.73
C PHE A 67 -4.16 -7.13 -3.94
N THR A 68 -4.69 -8.34 -3.76
CA THR A 68 -6.03 -8.57 -3.19
C THR A 68 -6.06 -8.87 -1.69
N GLY A 69 -4.91 -9.13 -1.09
CA GLY A 69 -4.77 -9.27 0.36
C GLY A 69 -4.90 -7.94 1.10
N ASN A 70 -4.44 -7.91 2.35
CA ASN A 70 -4.47 -6.68 3.13
C ASN A 70 -3.47 -5.64 2.62
N HIS A 71 -3.86 -4.36 2.67
CA HIS A 71 -3.03 -3.22 2.31
C HIS A 71 -2.64 -2.46 3.58
N VAL A 72 -1.35 -2.42 3.89
CA VAL A 72 -0.79 -1.54 4.94
C VAL A 72 -0.26 -0.29 4.26
N LEU A 73 -0.75 0.88 4.67
CA LEU A 73 -0.45 2.15 4.01
C LEU A 73 0.54 2.98 4.82
N TYR A 74 1.55 3.50 4.12
CA TYR A 74 2.52 4.45 4.65
C TYR A 74 2.51 5.73 3.82
N THR A 75 2.86 6.86 4.41
CA THR A 75 2.92 8.14 3.70
C THR A 75 4.05 9.02 4.21
N GLY A 76 4.42 10.03 3.44
CA GLY A 76 5.37 11.06 3.85
C GLY A 76 5.54 12.08 2.74
N ILE A 77 6.49 12.99 2.92
CA ILE A 77 6.84 14.00 1.91
C ILE A 77 8.19 13.65 1.31
N ILE A 78 8.24 13.46 -0.01
CA ILE A 78 9.50 13.41 -0.74
C ILE A 78 9.93 14.85 -1.06
N PRO A 79 11.12 15.29 -0.59
CA PRO A 79 11.62 16.63 -0.87
C PRO A 79 12.04 16.79 -2.33
N THR A 80 12.20 18.05 -2.78
CA THR A 80 12.75 18.36 -4.10
C THR A 80 14.16 17.81 -4.28
N HIS A 81 14.50 17.46 -5.52
CA HIS A 81 15.75 16.86 -5.94
C HIS A 81 16.03 15.48 -5.34
N SER A 82 14.98 14.74 -4.97
CA SER A 82 15.12 13.42 -4.35
C SER A 82 14.48 12.29 -5.15
N GLU A 83 14.95 11.07 -4.88
CA GLU A 83 14.43 9.81 -5.40
C GLU A 83 14.28 8.82 -4.25
N LEU A 84 13.18 8.06 -4.23
CA LEU A 84 13.02 6.94 -3.30
C LEU A 84 13.24 5.59 -3.98
N GLU A 85 13.94 4.72 -3.27
CA GLU A 85 13.93 3.28 -3.48
C GLU A 85 13.28 2.62 -2.26
N ILE A 86 12.18 1.90 -2.50
CA ILE A 86 11.29 1.37 -1.46
C ILE A 86 11.28 -0.15 -1.60
N THR A 87 11.73 -0.85 -0.57
CA THR A 87 11.83 -2.32 -0.55
C THR A 87 11.01 -2.90 0.59
N VAL A 88 10.12 -3.85 0.29
CA VAL A 88 9.51 -4.70 1.31
C VAL A 88 10.25 -6.03 1.38
N ILE A 89 10.57 -6.45 2.59
CA ILE A 89 11.27 -7.70 2.92
C ILE A 89 10.36 -8.52 3.84
N PRO A 90 9.61 -9.49 3.30
CA PRO A 90 8.87 -10.45 4.12
C PRO A 90 9.80 -11.23 5.06
N LYS A 91 9.40 -11.43 6.31
CA LYS A 91 10.18 -12.28 7.25
C LYS A 91 10.07 -13.77 6.92
N ASP A 92 8.94 -14.19 6.37
CA ASP A 92 8.79 -15.49 5.73
C ASP A 92 9.06 -15.33 4.22
N GLU A 93 10.15 -15.94 3.75
CA GLU A 93 10.53 -15.89 2.32
C GLU A 93 9.50 -16.52 1.39
N ASN A 94 8.56 -17.32 1.91
CA ASN A 94 7.48 -17.92 1.13
C ASN A 94 6.25 -17.01 1.03
N ALA A 95 6.14 -15.99 1.87
CA ALA A 95 5.00 -15.10 1.86
C ALA A 95 5.05 -14.18 0.63
N ASN A 96 3.95 -14.14 -0.12
CA ASN A 96 3.91 -13.45 -1.40
C ASN A 96 3.43 -12.01 -1.23
N PHE A 97 4.37 -11.10 -1.10
CA PHE A 97 4.09 -9.68 -1.01
C PHE A 97 4.18 -9.00 -2.39
N SER A 98 3.45 -7.91 -2.50
CA SER A 98 3.55 -6.89 -3.54
C SER A 98 3.70 -5.53 -2.88
N VAL A 99 4.21 -4.57 -3.64
CA VAL A 99 4.33 -3.18 -3.19
C VAL A 99 3.94 -2.25 -4.33
N TYR A 100 3.26 -1.17 -3.99
CA TYR A 100 3.10 -0.02 -4.88
C TYR A 100 3.47 1.25 -4.14
N ALA A 101 3.91 2.25 -4.90
CA ALA A 101 4.07 3.59 -4.38
C ALA A 101 3.59 4.62 -5.41
N TYR A 102 2.93 5.67 -4.94
CA TYR A 102 2.45 6.74 -5.81
C TYR A 102 2.71 8.12 -5.22
N GLN A 103 2.67 9.12 -6.09
CA GLN A 103 2.86 10.53 -5.75
C GLN A 103 1.58 11.33 -6.00
N VAL A 104 1.23 12.19 -5.05
CA VAL A 104 0.17 13.21 -5.19
C VAL A 104 0.68 14.58 -4.73
N GLY A 105 -0.11 15.62 -4.97
CA GLY A 105 0.20 16.95 -4.43
C GLY A 105 0.35 16.92 -2.91
N VAL A 106 1.23 17.75 -2.35
CA VAL A 106 1.56 17.74 -0.91
C VAL A 106 0.35 17.87 0.03
N ASN A 107 -0.71 18.55 -0.41
CA ASN A 107 -1.94 18.75 0.35
C ASN A 107 -3.06 17.76 -0.03
N ASN A 108 -2.81 16.83 -0.94
CA ASN A 108 -3.81 15.85 -1.35
C ASN A 108 -3.82 14.70 -0.35
N SER A 109 -4.98 14.46 0.26
CA SER A 109 -5.20 13.42 1.26
C SER A 109 -5.75 12.10 0.69
N ASP A 110 -6.02 12.01 -0.62
CA ASP A 110 -6.72 10.87 -1.23
C ASP A 110 -5.92 9.59 -1.12
N LEU A 111 -6.63 8.51 -0.79
CA LEU A 111 -6.11 7.16 -0.67
C LEU A 111 -6.95 6.22 -1.54
N PRO A 112 -6.34 5.16 -2.10
CA PRO A 112 -7.07 4.03 -2.64
C PRO A 112 -8.17 3.52 -1.70
N PRO A 113 -9.36 3.17 -2.22
CA PRO A 113 -9.75 3.18 -3.64
C PRO A 113 -10.23 4.54 -4.16
N LYS A 114 -10.31 5.56 -3.30
CA LYS A 114 -10.84 6.89 -3.63
C LYS A 114 -9.81 7.83 -4.27
N LEU A 115 -8.69 7.29 -4.75
CA LEU A 115 -7.64 8.06 -5.42
C LEU A 115 -8.06 8.44 -6.84
N TYR A 116 -8.33 9.74 -7.06
CA TYR A 116 -8.74 10.23 -8.38
C TYR A 116 -7.59 10.32 -9.38
N SER A 117 -6.39 10.73 -8.99
CA SER A 117 -5.24 10.73 -9.90
C SER A 117 -3.94 10.77 -9.10
N CYS A 118 -2.87 10.22 -9.69
CA CYS A 118 -1.52 10.35 -9.18
C CYS A 118 -0.59 10.94 -10.24
N VAL A 119 0.47 11.59 -9.79
CA VAL A 119 1.51 12.15 -10.67
C VAL A 119 2.41 11.05 -11.23
N ARG A 120 2.65 10.03 -10.41
CA ARG A 120 3.42 8.83 -10.74
C ARG A 120 2.92 7.70 -9.87
N CYS A 121 2.91 6.50 -10.42
CA CYS A 121 2.78 5.26 -9.67
C CYS A 121 3.79 4.26 -10.19
N GLU A 122 4.39 3.50 -9.28
CA GLU A 122 5.35 2.45 -9.59
C GLU A 122 5.04 1.26 -8.68
N VAL A 123 5.26 0.04 -9.19
CA VAL A 123 4.90 -1.20 -8.49
C VAL A 123 5.97 -2.26 -8.66
N ASP A 124 6.02 -3.19 -7.70
CA ASP A 124 6.71 -4.46 -7.88
C ASP A 124 5.91 -5.60 -7.24
N HIS A 125 5.94 -6.75 -7.91
CA HIS A 125 5.19 -7.94 -7.54
C HIS A 125 5.85 -9.18 -8.16
N LYS A 126 5.44 -10.37 -7.71
CA LYS A 126 5.97 -11.64 -8.24
C LYS A 126 5.74 -11.75 -9.75
N TRP A 127 6.72 -12.25 -10.50
CA TRP A 127 6.57 -12.44 -11.95
C TRP A 127 5.71 -13.66 -12.29
N ASP A 128 4.95 -13.59 -13.38
CA ASP A 128 4.16 -14.72 -13.89
C ASP A 128 5.03 -15.80 -14.54
N ARG A 129 6.27 -15.46 -14.88
CA ARG A 129 7.22 -16.35 -15.54
C ARG A 129 8.65 -15.99 -15.19
N ASN A 130 9.51 -17.00 -15.30
CA ASN A 130 10.95 -16.78 -15.23
C ASN A 130 11.45 -16.07 -16.48
N TRP A 131 12.36 -15.12 -16.29
CA TRP A 131 13.01 -14.41 -17.38
C TRP A 131 14.45 -14.90 -17.50
N LYS A 132 14.88 -15.19 -18.73
CA LYS A 132 16.23 -15.72 -18.98
C LYS A 132 17.28 -14.75 -18.42
N GLY A 133 18.14 -15.27 -17.54
CA GLY A 133 19.21 -14.48 -16.92
C GLY A 133 18.74 -13.55 -15.79
N LYS A 134 17.51 -13.68 -15.31
CA LYS A 134 17.01 -12.95 -14.14
C LYS A 134 16.49 -13.92 -13.09
N THR A 135 16.68 -13.55 -11.84
CA THR A 135 16.08 -14.20 -10.67
C THR A 135 15.30 -13.16 -9.91
N GLN A 136 14.21 -13.58 -9.28
CA GLN A 136 13.46 -12.78 -8.33
C GLN A 136 13.53 -13.50 -6.99
N ASP A 137 13.88 -12.77 -5.93
CA ASP A 137 13.86 -13.28 -4.56
C ASP A 137 12.49 -13.01 -3.90
N HIS A 138 12.42 -13.12 -2.58
CA HIS A 138 11.19 -12.86 -1.80
C HIS A 138 10.91 -11.37 -1.59
N THR A 139 11.84 -10.47 -1.91
CA THR A 139 11.69 -9.03 -1.74
C THR A 139 10.98 -8.39 -2.93
N ARG A 140 10.38 -7.22 -2.72
CA ARG A 140 9.85 -6.40 -3.80
C ARG A 140 10.34 -4.97 -3.66
N THR A 141 10.76 -4.37 -4.76
CA THR A 141 11.36 -3.04 -4.76
C THR A 141 10.73 -2.13 -5.81
N VAL A 142 10.17 -1.02 -5.34
CA VAL A 142 9.78 0.11 -6.18
C VAL A 142 10.95 1.10 -6.28
N LYS A 143 11.24 1.58 -7.49
CA LYS A 143 12.22 2.63 -7.76
C LYS A 143 11.55 3.78 -8.50
N HIS A 144 12.28 4.88 -8.70
CA HIS A 144 11.85 6.01 -9.54
C HIS A 144 10.67 6.82 -9.02
N ILE A 145 10.39 6.76 -7.71
CA ILE A 145 9.55 7.75 -7.03
C ILE A 145 10.36 9.04 -6.90
N LEU A 146 10.29 9.90 -7.91
CA LEU A 146 11.16 11.08 -8.10
C LEU A 146 10.45 12.39 -7.82
N ALA A 147 11.13 13.33 -7.18
CA ALA A 147 10.68 14.70 -6.96
C ALA A 147 11.71 15.67 -7.55
N LEU A 148 11.64 15.97 -8.85
CA LEU A 148 12.69 16.73 -9.53
C LEU A 148 12.67 18.24 -9.22
N GLY A 149 11.50 18.89 -9.29
CA GLY A 149 11.38 20.35 -9.18
C GLY A 149 10.31 20.83 -8.19
N ARG A 150 9.62 19.90 -7.53
CA ARG A 150 8.68 20.18 -6.45
C ARG A 150 8.58 18.95 -5.54
N SER A 151 8.28 19.19 -4.27
CA SER A 151 7.97 18.12 -3.33
C SER A 151 6.62 17.49 -3.65
N TYR A 152 6.46 16.23 -3.28
CA TYR A 152 5.20 15.51 -3.38
C TYR A 152 4.92 14.78 -2.08
N ARG A 153 3.63 14.52 -1.81
CA ARG A 153 3.27 13.49 -0.87
C ARG A 153 3.43 12.15 -1.58
N PHE A 154 4.13 11.21 -0.97
CA PHE A 154 4.14 9.83 -1.41
C PHE A 154 3.22 8.98 -0.53
N VAL A 155 2.67 7.93 -1.12
CA VAL A 155 1.97 6.86 -0.40
C VAL A 155 2.52 5.54 -0.87
N ILE A 156 2.76 4.63 0.06
CA ILE A 156 3.24 3.26 -0.18
C ILE A 156 2.14 2.32 0.30
N GLY A 157 1.78 1.34 -0.53
CA GLY A 157 1.00 0.19 -0.10
C GLY A 157 1.86 -1.05 -0.06
N VAL A 158 2.03 -1.63 1.12
CA VAL A 158 2.54 -3.00 1.29
C VAL A 158 1.34 -3.94 1.27
N VAL A 159 1.35 -4.92 0.36
CA VAL A 159 0.15 -5.69 0.03
C VAL A 159 0.43 -7.19 0.01
N GLY A 160 -0.48 -7.96 0.59
CA GLY A 160 -0.51 -9.41 0.37
C GLY A 160 -1.07 -9.77 -1.02
N ALA A 161 -0.39 -10.63 -1.75
CA ALA A 161 -0.92 -11.22 -2.98
C ALA A 161 -1.83 -12.42 -2.68
N GLU A 162 -2.75 -12.73 -3.59
CA GLU A 162 -3.60 -13.94 -3.52
C GLU A 162 -4.34 -14.06 -2.18
N GLU A 163 -5.01 -12.98 -1.77
CA GLU A 163 -5.77 -12.89 -0.52
C GLU A 163 -4.95 -12.99 0.78
N LEU A 164 -3.62 -12.86 0.74
CA LEU A 164 -2.78 -12.90 1.95
C LEU A 164 -3.11 -11.74 2.92
N GLU A 165 -3.58 -12.06 4.12
CA GLU A 165 -4.05 -11.09 5.11
C GLU A 165 -3.06 -10.81 6.25
N GLU A 166 -2.09 -11.70 6.46
CA GLU A 166 -1.12 -11.62 7.55
C GLU A 166 0.30 -11.95 7.07
N GLY A 167 1.28 -11.46 7.81
CA GLY A 167 2.69 -11.70 7.52
C GLY A 167 3.54 -10.53 7.98
N ASP A 168 4.59 -10.83 8.73
CA ASP A 168 5.55 -9.83 9.17
C ASP A 168 6.49 -9.42 8.04
N PHE A 169 6.84 -8.14 8.01
CA PHE A 169 7.78 -7.59 7.03
C PHE A 169 8.59 -6.44 7.62
N THR A 170 9.72 -6.16 6.96
CA THR A 170 10.47 -4.91 7.10
C THR A 170 10.28 -4.08 5.82
N LEU A 171 9.82 -2.84 5.96
CA LEU A 171 9.78 -1.84 4.90
C LEU A 171 11.02 -0.95 4.99
N GLN A 172 11.80 -0.90 3.94
CA GLN A 172 12.98 -0.04 3.81
C GLN A 172 12.73 1.06 2.78
N ILE A 173 13.03 2.30 3.15
CA ILE A 173 12.87 3.46 2.28
C ILE A 173 14.20 4.19 2.24
N HIS A 174 14.94 4.01 1.14
CA HIS A 174 16.17 4.71 0.87
C HIS A 174 15.89 6.01 0.12
N THR A 175 16.39 7.13 0.65
CA THR A 175 16.23 8.45 0.02
C THR A 175 17.53 8.90 -0.59
N LYS A 176 17.58 9.04 -1.91
CA LYS A 176 18.68 9.73 -2.59
C LYS A 176 18.34 11.21 -2.71
N SER A 177 19.23 12.10 -2.27
CA SER A 177 19.08 13.56 -2.34
C SER A 177 20.24 14.24 -3.06
#